data_AF-A0A965FQD6-F1
#
_entry.id   AF-A0A965FQD6-F1
#
_cell.length_a   1.000
_cell.length_b   1.000
_cell.length_c   1.000
_cell.angle_alpha   90.00
_cell.angle_beta   90.00
_cell.angle_gamma   90.00
#
_symmetry.space_group_name_H-M   'P 1'
#
loop_
_entity.id
_entity.type
_entity.pdbx_description
1 polymer ?
#
loop_
_entity_poly.entity_id
_entity_poly.type
_entity_poly.pdbx_seq_one_letter_code
_entity_poly.pdbx_strand_id
1 'polypeptide(L)'
;VDGAEIKLCLNTKIEYNQPAAECVTEALQACFQIDDKHVNTKTDCYLSAKSDFATLNAGRIDELQSALDAQKYQIVEISTRYDILGNLMQCDRLHEMNLVMQEDADAINLQNFRCQATAMGMAYAKLYVQSQGLGR
;
A
#
# COMPACT_ATOMS: atom_id res chain seq x y z
N VAL A 1 -0.32 2.84 -10.27
CA VAL A 1 -1.06 3.64 -9.27
C VAL A 1 -0.78 5.10 -9.54
N ASP A 2 -1.80 5.91 -9.77
CA ASP A 2 -1.63 7.36 -9.94
C ASP A 2 -1.54 8.04 -8.57
N GLY A 3 -0.42 8.74 -8.33
CA GLY A 3 -0.14 9.41 -7.07
C GLY A 3 -1.05 10.61 -6.79
N ALA A 4 -1.51 11.32 -7.82
CA ALA A 4 -2.40 12.47 -7.66
C ALA A 4 -3.84 12.02 -7.36
N GLU A 5 -4.34 11.01 -8.05
CA GLU A 5 -5.68 10.44 -7.83
C GLU A 5 -5.83 9.89 -6.41
N ILE A 6 -4.84 9.12 -5.93
CA ILE A 6 -4.92 8.58 -4.58
C ILE A 6 -4.79 9.66 -3.50
N LYS A 7 -3.93 10.67 -3.70
CA LYS A 7 -3.84 11.82 -2.79
C LYS A 7 -5.18 12.58 -2.73
N LEU A 8 -5.83 12.77 -3.88
CA LEU A 8 -7.17 13.38 -3.94
C LEU A 8 -8.19 12.55 -3.16
N CYS A 9 -8.26 11.23 -3.41
CA CYS A 9 -9.16 10.35 -2.67
C CYS A 9 -8.91 10.42 -1.15
N LEU A 10 -7.65 10.32 -0.72
CA LEU A 10 -7.29 10.36 0.70
C LEU A 10 -7.69 11.67 1.35
N ASN A 11 -7.46 12.81 0.70
CA ASN A 11 -7.90 14.11 1.18
C ASN A 11 -9.42 14.17 1.35
N THR A 12 -10.17 13.70 0.35
CA THR A 12 -11.64 13.62 0.44
C THR A 12 -12.08 12.72 1.59
N LYS A 13 -11.53 11.52 1.74
CA LYS A 13 -11.90 10.62 2.84
C LYS A 13 -11.60 11.24 4.21
N ILE A 14 -10.47 11.95 4.35
CA ILE A 14 -10.12 12.67 5.59
C ILE A 14 -11.11 13.80 5.88
N GLU A 15 -11.41 14.64 4.87
CA GLU A 15 -12.34 15.78 5.00
C GLU A 15 -13.73 15.33 5.47
N TYR A 16 -14.24 14.23 4.92
CA TYR A 16 -15.56 13.69 5.26
C TYR A 16 -15.53 12.63 6.38
N ASN A 17 -14.40 12.43 7.07
CA ASN A 17 -14.22 11.43 8.12
C ASN A 17 -14.66 10.01 7.71
N GLN A 18 -14.30 9.62 6.49
CA GLN A 18 -14.57 8.32 5.88
C GLN A 18 -13.34 7.40 5.90
N PRO A 19 -13.49 6.08 5.70
CA PRO A 19 -12.38 5.15 5.70
C PRO A 19 -11.37 5.40 4.56
N ALA A 20 -10.15 5.80 4.91
CA ALA A 20 -9.07 6.03 3.94
C ALA A 20 -8.57 4.76 3.22
N ALA A 21 -8.84 3.58 3.79
CA ALA A 21 -8.46 2.29 3.20
C ALA A 21 -9.14 2.02 1.84
N GLU A 22 -10.33 2.61 1.61
CA GLU A 22 -11.05 2.47 0.34
C GLU A 22 -10.26 3.03 -0.84
N CYS A 23 -9.47 4.10 -0.63
CA CYS A 23 -8.63 4.69 -1.67
C CYS A 23 -7.55 3.72 -2.19
N VAL A 24 -7.09 2.79 -1.36
CA VAL A 24 -6.14 1.75 -1.78
C VAL A 24 -6.82 0.74 -2.71
N THR A 25 -8.07 0.41 -2.42
CA THR A 25 -8.87 -0.51 -3.24
C THR A 25 -9.19 0.14 -4.59
N GLU A 26 -9.60 1.41 -4.60
CA GLU A 26 -9.83 2.19 -5.82
C GLU A 26 -8.56 2.29 -6.67
N ALA A 27 -7.41 2.58 -6.06
CA ALA A 27 -6.12 2.65 -6.76
C ALA A 27 -5.67 1.31 -7.37
N LEU A 28 -6.13 0.18 -6.83
CA LEU A 28 -5.85 -1.17 -7.33
C LEU A 28 -6.94 -1.70 -8.27
N GLN A 29 -8.02 -0.93 -8.48
CA GLN A 29 -9.19 -1.38 -9.24
C GLN A 29 -8.84 -1.76 -10.69
N ALA A 30 -7.89 -1.06 -11.31
CA ALA A 30 -7.42 -1.38 -12.66
C ALA A 30 -6.82 -2.80 -12.75
N CYS A 31 -6.03 -3.21 -11.75
CA CYS A 31 -5.47 -4.57 -11.70
C CYS A 31 -6.57 -5.61 -11.45
N PHE A 32 -7.58 -5.28 -10.64
CA PHE A 32 -8.69 -6.17 -10.35
C PHE A 32 -9.52 -6.51 -11.60
N GLN A 33 -9.71 -5.53 -12.50
CA GLN A 33 -10.51 -5.67 -13.72
C GLN A 33 -9.82 -6.47 -14.83
N ILE A 34 -8.54 -6.84 -14.67
CA ILE A 34 -7.86 -7.73 -15.61
C ILE A 34 -8.47 -9.13 -15.48
N ASP A 35 -8.89 -9.70 -16.61
CA ASP A 35 -9.50 -11.04 -16.68
C ASP A 35 -8.53 -12.11 -16.15
N ASP A 36 -9.06 -13.06 -15.37
CA ASP A 36 -8.27 -14.11 -14.69
C ASP A 36 -7.58 -15.08 -15.67
N LYS A 37 -7.95 -15.10 -16.96
CA LYS A 37 -7.20 -15.81 -18.00
C LYS A 37 -5.86 -15.17 -18.33
N HIS A 38 -5.63 -13.92 -17.93
CA HIS A 38 -4.41 -13.16 -18.16
C HIS A 38 -3.59 -13.01 -16.86
N VAL A 39 -3.36 -14.13 -16.17
CA VAL A 39 -2.71 -14.16 -14.84
C VAL A 39 -1.40 -13.38 -14.82
N ASN A 40 -0.52 -13.56 -15.80
CA ASN A 40 0.77 -12.86 -15.86
C ASN A 40 0.61 -11.34 -15.94
N THR A 41 -0.28 -10.85 -16.81
CA THR A 41 -0.56 -9.41 -16.92
C THR A 41 -1.16 -8.85 -15.63
N LYS A 42 -2.02 -9.62 -14.96
CA LYS A 42 -2.60 -9.24 -13.68
C LYS A 42 -1.56 -9.19 -12.56
N THR A 43 -0.65 -10.17 -12.54
CA THR A 43 0.49 -10.22 -11.63
C THR A 43 1.44 -9.03 -11.84
N ASP A 44 1.80 -8.73 -13.09
CA ASP A 44 2.65 -7.59 -13.43
C ASP A 44 2.01 -6.26 -13.00
N CYS A 45 0.69 -6.12 -13.13
CA CYS A 45 -0.05 -4.96 -12.65
C CYS A 45 0.12 -4.77 -11.13
N TYR A 46 -0.06 -5.83 -10.34
CA TYR A 46 0.12 -5.75 -8.89
C TYR A 46 1.58 -5.52 -8.48
N LEU A 47 2.53 -6.12 -9.20
CA LEU A 47 3.96 -5.85 -8.99
C LEU A 47 4.30 -4.37 -9.23
N SER A 48 3.79 -3.79 -10.33
CA SER A 48 3.94 -2.36 -10.61
C SER A 48 3.29 -1.52 -9.50
N ALA A 49 2.06 -1.85 -9.11
CA ALA A 49 1.35 -1.11 -8.06
C ALA A 49 2.08 -1.15 -6.71
N LYS A 50 2.69 -2.29 -6.34
CA LYS A 50 3.56 -2.40 -5.16
C LYS A 50 4.73 -1.41 -5.24
N SER A 51 5.39 -1.34 -6.40
CA SER A 51 6.50 -0.40 -6.63
C SER A 51 6.05 1.05 -6.57
N ASP A 52 4.90 1.38 -7.16
CA ASP A 52 4.34 2.73 -7.11
C ASP A 52 4.03 3.16 -5.67
N PHE A 53 3.41 2.27 -4.88
CA PHE A 53 3.17 2.53 -3.46
C PHE A 53 4.47 2.66 -2.65
N ALA A 54 5.51 1.90 -2.98
CA ALA A 54 6.82 2.09 -2.35
C ALA A 54 7.37 3.50 -2.60
N THR A 55 7.29 3.97 -3.84
CA THR A 55 7.67 5.34 -4.23
C THR A 55 6.84 6.39 -3.51
N LEU A 56 5.52 6.18 -3.39
CA LEU A 56 4.62 7.10 -2.68
C LEU A 56 4.92 7.17 -1.17
N ASN A 57 5.21 6.03 -0.53
CA ASN A 57 5.64 6.00 0.88
C ASN A 57 6.95 6.77 1.06
N ALA A 58 7.97 6.49 0.24
CA ALA A 58 9.25 7.17 0.31
C ALA A 58 9.11 8.68 0.10
N GLY A 59 8.41 9.10 -0.97
CA GLY A 59 8.18 10.50 -1.26
C GLY A 59 7.41 11.21 -0.13
N ARG A 60 6.46 10.55 0.53
CA ARG A 60 5.77 11.14 1.68
C ARG A 60 6.67 11.25 2.92
N ILE A 61 7.54 10.29 3.17
CA ILE A 61 8.54 10.39 4.24
C ILE A 61 9.46 11.59 3.98
N ASP A 62 9.94 11.74 2.75
CA ASP A 62 10.80 12.87 2.36
C ASP A 62 10.09 14.23 2.53
N GLU A 63 8.82 14.33 2.09
CA GLU A 63 7.98 15.53 2.31
C GLU A 63 7.94 15.91 3.81
N LEU A 64 7.78 14.91 4.69
CA LEU A 64 7.62 15.12 6.13
C LEU A 64 8.91 15.49 6.86
N GLN A 65 10.08 15.15 6.31
CA GLN A 65 11.37 15.53 6.89
C GLN A 65 11.51 17.05 7.03
N SER A 66 10.97 17.79 6.06
CA SER A 66 10.99 19.26 6.06
C SER A 66 9.84 19.90 6.87
N ALA A 67 8.75 19.16 7.08
CA ALA A 67 7.51 19.67 7.66
C ALA A 67 7.38 19.41 9.17
N LEU A 68 8.13 18.45 9.72
CA LEU A 68 8.08 18.04 11.12
C LEU A 68 9.37 18.37 11.86
N ASP A 69 9.28 18.53 13.18
CA ASP A 69 10.48 18.52 14.02
C ASP A 69 11.15 17.14 13.99
N ALA A 70 12.44 17.11 14.35
CA ALA A 70 13.27 15.90 14.24
C ALA A 70 12.70 14.71 15.03
N GLN A 71 12.08 14.96 16.20
CA GLN A 71 11.52 13.88 17.02
C GLN A 71 10.25 13.31 16.38
N LYS A 72 9.31 14.16 15.97
CA LYS A 72 8.09 13.74 15.26
C LYS A 72 8.41 13.01 13.97
N TYR A 73 9.36 13.52 13.18
CA TYR A 73 9.82 12.87 11.96
C TYR A 73 10.34 11.45 12.22
N GLN A 74 11.24 11.27 13.19
CA GLN A 74 11.78 9.95 13.53
C GLN A 74 10.69 8.97 13.97
N ILE A 75 9.70 9.43 14.76
CA ILE A 75 8.56 8.59 15.17
C ILE A 75 7.78 8.11 13.95
N VAL A 76 7.47 9.01 13.01
CA VAL A 76 6.72 8.67 11.79
C VAL A 76 7.51 7.72 10.90
N GLU A 77 8.80 7.98 10.69
CA GLU A 77 9.67 7.15 9.85
C GLU A 77 9.75 5.72 10.40
N ILE A 78 10.02 5.57 11.71
CA ILE A 78 10.09 4.27 12.39
C ILE A 78 8.74 3.56 12.32
N SER A 79 7.64 4.26 12.66
CA SER A 79 6.29 3.67 12.67
C SER A 79 5.92 3.15 11.28
N THR A 80 6.15 3.95 10.24
CA THR A 80 5.87 3.57 8.85
C THR A 80 6.69 2.35 8.42
N ARG A 81 7.98 2.30 8.78
CA ARG A 81 8.84 1.16 8.48
C ARG A 81 8.29 -0.14 9.09
N TYR A 82 7.87 -0.10 10.35
CA TYR A 82 7.32 -1.28 11.02
C TYR A 82 5.90 -1.63 10.54
N ASP A 83 5.09 -0.65 10.13
CA ASP A 83 3.80 -0.91 9.49
C ASP A 83 3.98 -1.66 8.16
N ILE A 84 4.94 -1.22 7.33
CA ILE A 84 5.28 -1.91 6.08
C ILE A 84 5.74 -3.34 6.35
N LEU A 85 6.72 -3.52 7.25
CA LEU A 85 7.24 -4.85 7.59
C LEU A 85 6.14 -5.75 8.18
N GLY A 86 5.31 -5.22 9.07
CA GLY A 86 4.18 -5.91 9.67
C GLY A 86 3.20 -6.43 8.63
N ASN A 87 2.81 -5.58 7.68
CA ASN A 87 1.89 -5.96 6.62
C ASN A 87 2.51 -6.98 5.65
N LEU A 88 3.78 -6.81 5.27
CA LEU A 88 4.48 -7.75 4.38
C LEU A 88 4.66 -9.13 5.03
N MET A 89 4.96 -9.19 6.33
CA MET A 89 5.00 -10.47 7.06
C MET A 89 3.66 -11.22 7.02
N GLN A 90 2.52 -10.52 6.98
CA GLN A 90 1.22 -11.20 6.80
C GLN A 90 1.08 -11.75 5.38
N CYS A 91 1.60 -11.06 4.36
CA CYS A 91 1.63 -11.59 2.99
C CYS A 91 2.53 -12.82 2.87
N ASP A 92 3.71 -12.81 3.49
CA ASP A 92 4.60 -13.97 3.52
C ASP A 92 3.92 -15.14 4.23
N ARG A 93 3.25 -14.90 5.36
CA ARG A 93 2.46 -15.93 6.04
C ARG A 93 1.37 -16.54 5.13
N LEU A 94 0.65 -15.71 4.38
CA LEU A 94 -0.37 -16.19 3.44
C LEU A 94 0.26 -17.00 2.30
N HIS A 95 1.39 -16.56 1.77
CA HIS A 95 2.15 -17.28 0.76
C HIS A 95 2.54 -18.69 1.24
N GLU A 96 3.12 -18.79 2.43
CA GLU A 96 3.50 -20.07 3.04
C GLU A 96 2.28 -20.99 3.25
N MET A 97 1.13 -20.44 3.66
CA MET A 97 -0.11 -21.21 3.78
C MET A 97 -0.58 -21.77 2.44
N ASN A 98 -0.51 -20.98 1.35
CA ASN A 98 -0.93 -21.43 0.03
C ASN A 98 -0.01 -22.52 -0.55
N LEU A 99 1.30 -22.46 -0.25
CA LEU A 99 2.25 -23.51 -0.60
C LEU A 99 1.88 -24.85 0.07
N VAL A 100 1.49 -24.83 1.34
CA VAL A 100 1.01 -26.01 2.07
C VAL A 100 -0.29 -26.55 1.48
N MET A 101 -1.18 -25.66 1.02
CA MET A 101 -2.44 -26.02 0.36
C MET A 101 -2.26 -26.55 -1.08
N GLN A 102 -1.03 -26.54 -1.60
CA GLN A 102 -0.69 -26.99 -2.97
C GLN A 102 -1.50 -26.25 -4.04
N GLU A 103 -1.72 -24.94 -3.84
CA GLU A 103 -2.31 -24.10 -4.88
C GLU A 103 -1.39 -24.02 -6.11
N ASP A 104 -1.98 -23.67 -7.26
CA ASP A 104 -1.24 -23.43 -8.49
C ASP A 104 -0.21 -22.29 -8.33
N ALA A 105 1.00 -22.46 -8.86
CA ALA A 105 2.10 -21.52 -8.65
C ALA A 105 1.79 -20.11 -9.17
N ASP A 106 1.09 -19.99 -10.31
CA ASP A 106 0.73 -18.68 -10.88
C ASP A 106 -0.34 -18.01 -10.02
N ALA A 107 -1.29 -18.79 -9.49
CA ALA A 107 -2.28 -18.30 -8.54
C ALA A 107 -1.63 -17.83 -7.22
N ILE A 108 -0.67 -18.58 -6.69
CA ILE A 108 0.10 -18.20 -5.49
C ILE A 108 0.84 -16.88 -5.71
N ASN A 109 1.52 -16.74 -6.85
CA ASN A 109 2.26 -15.53 -7.18
C ASN A 109 1.32 -14.32 -7.31
N LEU A 110 0.20 -14.49 -8.02
CA LEU A 110 -0.80 -13.43 -8.17
C LEU A 110 -1.34 -12.99 -6.80
N GLN A 111 -1.72 -13.93 -5.93
CA GLN A 111 -2.21 -13.62 -4.59
C GLN A 111 -1.15 -12.92 -3.73
N ASN A 112 0.10 -13.36 -3.81
CA ASN A 112 1.21 -12.76 -3.07
C ASN A 112 1.44 -11.30 -3.51
N PHE A 113 1.57 -11.05 -4.82
CA PHE A 113 1.78 -9.68 -5.31
C PHE A 113 0.58 -8.77 -5.05
N ARG A 114 -0.66 -9.29 -5.15
CA ARG A 114 -1.86 -8.56 -4.73
C ARG A 114 -1.81 -8.18 -3.25
N CYS A 115 -1.43 -9.12 -2.38
CA CYS A 115 -1.28 -8.85 -0.96
C CYS A 115 -0.23 -7.76 -0.72
N GLN A 116 0.96 -7.91 -1.30
CA GLN A 116 2.06 -6.97 -1.12
C GLN A 116 1.73 -5.56 -1.64
N ALA A 117 1.06 -5.45 -2.78
CA ALA A 117 0.58 -4.16 -3.29
C ALA A 117 -0.41 -3.50 -2.33
N THR A 118 -1.36 -4.28 -1.79
CA THR A 118 -2.33 -3.81 -0.79
C THR A 118 -1.64 -3.40 0.50
N ALA A 119 -0.68 -4.19 0.99
CA ALA A 119 0.10 -3.91 2.19
C ALA A 119 0.86 -2.56 2.10
N MET A 120 1.50 -2.31 0.96
CA MET A 120 2.21 -1.05 0.69
C MET A 120 1.25 0.14 0.59
N GLY A 121 0.10 -0.05 -0.07
CA GLY A 121 -0.93 0.98 -0.17
C GLY A 121 -1.57 1.32 1.17
N MET A 122 -1.82 0.32 2.01
CA MET A 122 -2.35 0.52 3.37
C MET A 122 -1.36 1.27 4.26
N ALA A 123 -0.06 0.97 4.16
CA ALA A 123 0.98 1.74 4.85
C ALA A 123 0.99 3.20 4.38
N TYR A 124 0.88 3.43 3.07
CA TYR A 124 0.81 4.79 2.51
C TYR A 124 -0.41 5.57 3.02
N ALA A 125 -1.60 4.97 2.96
CA ALA A 125 -2.83 5.59 3.43
C ALA A 125 -2.75 5.95 4.92
N LYS A 126 -2.22 5.04 5.75
CA LYS A 126 -2.00 5.28 7.19
C LYS A 126 -1.01 6.43 7.43
N LEU A 127 0.15 6.40 6.78
CA LEU A 127 1.15 7.48 6.85
C LEU A 127 0.53 8.84 6.44
N TYR A 128 -0.24 8.85 5.35
CA TYR A 128 -0.88 10.06 4.85
C TYR A 128 -1.85 10.64 5.89
N VAL A 129 -2.74 9.82 6.43
CA VAL A 129 -3.72 10.25 7.45
C VAL A 129 -3.02 10.70 8.74
N GLN A 130 -2.09 9.92 9.26
CA GLN A 130 -1.41 10.21 10.52
C GLN A 130 -0.59 11.50 10.46
N SER A 131 0.05 11.77 9.32
CA SER A 131 0.87 12.97 9.15
C SER A 131 0.07 14.28 9.08
N GLN A 132 -1.21 14.25 8.70
CA GLN A 132 -2.07 15.45 8.73
C GLN A 132 -2.30 15.98 10.15
N GLY A 133 -2.26 15.09 11.16
CA GLY A 133 -2.45 15.47 12.56
C GLY A 133 -1.20 16.03 13.24
N LEU A 134 -0.01 15.86 12.64
CA LEU A 134 1.28 16.15 13.29
C LEU A 134 1.81 17.57 13.04
N GLY A 135 1.28 18.25 12.02
CA GLY A 135 1.61 19.65 11.67
C GLY A 135 0.80 20.70 12.43
N ARG A 136 0.02 20.30 13.44
CA ARG A 136 -0.64 21.20 14.40
C ARG A 136 0.12 21.27 15.72
#